data_AF-A0A3B0X6T7-F1
#
_entry.id   AF-A0A3B0X6T7-F1
#
_cell.length_a   1.000
_cell.length_b   1.000
_cell.length_c   1.000
_cell.angle_alpha   90.00
_cell.angle_beta   90.00
_cell.angle_gamma   90.00
#
_symmetry.space_group_name_H-M   'P 1'
#
loop_
_entity.id
_entity.type
_entity.pdbx_description
1 polymer ?
#
loop_
_entity_poly.entity_id
_entity_poly.type
_entity_poly.pdbx_seq_one_letter_code
_entity_poly.pdbx_strand_id
1 'polypeptide(L)' 'YTCRHYSRSYLRHLDKCKEILSSRLNTIHNLHYYQQLMKDIRTAIEEDRFEPYVKEFYAARKGGVD' A
#
# COMPACT_ATOMS: atom_id res chain seq x y z
N TYR A 1 -1.30 5.53 10.36
CA TYR A 1 -2.22 5.14 11.44
C TYR A 1 -2.66 3.69 11.27
N THR A 2 -3.46 3.35 10.25
CA THR A 2 -4.01 1.99 10.07
C THR A 2 -3.00 0.85 10.24
N CYS A 3 -1.92 0.82 9.44
CA CYS A 3 -0.94 -0.28 9.46
C CYS A 3 -0.14 -0.41 10.77
N ARG A 4 -0.13 0.61 11.62
CA ARG A 4 0.61 0.59 12.89
C ARG A 4 -0.23 0.09 14.06
N HIS A 5 -1.55 0.25 13.99
CA HIS A 5 -2.45 0.00 15.12
C HIS A 5 -3.40 -1.18 14.88
N TYR A 6 -3.59 -1.60 13.63
CA TYR A 6 -4.55 -2.65 13.28
C TYR A 6 -3.90 -3.73 12.43
N SER A 7 -4.25 -4.99 12.72
CA SER A 7 -3.81 -6.15 11.94
C SER A 7 -4.69 -6.34 10.69
N ARG A 8 -4.15 -7.07 9.70
CA ARG A 8 -4.92 -7.49 8.51
C ARG A 8 -6.14 -8.34 8.89
N SER A 9 -6.02 -9.21 9.89
CA SER A 9 -7.13 -10.04 10.37
C SER A 9 -8.25 -9.21 10.98
N TYR A 10 -7.91 -8.14 11.71
CA TYR A 10 -8.90 -7.23 12.28
C TYR A 10 -9.64 -6.42 11.20
N LEU A 11 -8.93 -5.90 10.19
CA LEU A 11 -9.57 -5.25 9.04
C LEU A 11 -10.53 -6.19 8.30
N ARG A 12 -10.12 -7.45 8.08
CA ARG A 12 -11.00 -8.48 7.48
C ARG A 12 -12.23 -8.77 8.34
N HIS A 13 -12.07 -8.80 9.66
CA HIS A 13 -13.20 -8.97 10.57
C HIS A 13 -14.20 -7.81 10.47
N LEU A 14 -13.72 -6.56 10.51
CA LEU A 14 -14.59 -5.38 10.36
C LEU A 14 -15.35 -5.39 9.03
N ASP A 15 -14.67 -5.77 7.95
CA ASP A 15 -15.27 -5.90 6.63
C ASP A 15 -16.37 -6.97 6.60
N LYS A 16 -16.11 -8.15 7.16
CA LYS A 16 -17.09 -9.25 7.28
C LYS A 16 -18.30 -8.86 8.11
N CYS A 17 -18.11 -8.03 9.13
CA CYS A 17 -19.17 -7.48 9.97
C CYS A 17 -19.91 -6.29 9.34
N LYS A 18 -19.51 -5.83 8.15
CA LYS A 18 -20.06 -4.66 7.44
C LYS A 18 -19.94 -3.36 8.25
N GLU A 19 -18.89 -3.23 9.03
CA GLU A 19 -18.61 -2.05 9.82
C GLU A 19 -18.02 -0.92 8.96
N ILE A 20 -18.58 0.29 9.04
CA ILE A 20 -18.09 1.47 8.29
C ILE A 20 -16.63 1.83 8.62
N LEU A 21 -16.15 1.42 9.79
CA LEU A 21 -14.77 1.57 10.20
C LEU A 21 -13.80 0.84 9.25
N SER A 22 -14.21 -0.29 8.66
CA SER A 22 -13.43 -1.01 7.64
C SER A 22 -13.07 -0.09 6.48
N SER A 23 -14.08 0.56 5.89
CA SER A 23 -13.90 1.49 4.77
C SER A 23 -13.00 2.66 5.14
N ARG A 24 -13.18 3.26 6.32
CA ARG A 24 -12.34 4.37 6.79
C ARG A 24 -10.88 3.97 6.94
N LEU A 25 -10.61 2.84 7.59
CA LEU A 25 -9.26 2.35 7.81
C LEU A 25 -8.57 1.95 6.50
N ASN A 26 -9.31 1.33 5.58
CA ASN A 26 -8.83 1.01 4.23
C ASN A 26 -8.52 2.26 3.42
N THR A 27 -9.36 3.31 3.48
CA THR A 27 -9.06 4.60 2.83
C THR A 27 -7.78 5.20 3.37
N ILE A 28 -7.58 5.23 4.70
CA ILE A 28 -6.36 5.76 5.32
C ILE A 28 -5.13 4.94 4.88
N HIS A 29 -5.25 3.61 4.84
CA HIS A 29 -4.19 2.72 4.35
C HIS A 29 -3.84 3.01 2.88
N ASN A 30 -4.85 3.06 2.01
CA ASN A 30 -4.67 3.27 0.57
C ASN A 30 -4.05 4.63 0.28
N LEU A 31 -4.56 5.71 0.89
CA LEU A 31 -4.00 7.05 0.68
C LEU A 31 -2.54 7.13 1.14
N HIS A 32 -2.19 6.49 2.25
CA HIS A 32 -0.79 6.41 2.68
C HIS A 32 0.06 5.65 1.66
N TYR A 33 -0.42 4.49 1.18
CA TYR A 33 0.28 3.69 0.17
C TYR A 33 0.51 4.47 -1.13
N TYR A 34 -0.52 5.11 -1.68
CA TYR A 34 -0.40 5.88 -2.91
C TYR A 34 0.51 7.10 -2.75
N GLN A 35 0.44 7.81 -1.62
CA GLN A 35 1.35 8.92 -1.36
C GLN A 35 2.81 8.46 -1.29
N GLN A 36 3.08 7.32 -0.64
CA GLN A 36 4.42 6.76 -0.59
C GLN A 36 4.89 6.32 -1.98
N LEU A 37 4.04 5.60 -2.73
CA LEU A 37 4.34 5.18 -4.10
C LEU A 37 4.70 6.38 -5.00
N MET A 38 3.91 7.45 -4.94
CA MET A 38 4.17 8.64 -5.76
C MET A 38 5.43 9.38 -5.29
N LYS A 39 5.76 9.34 -4.01
CA LYS A 39 7.03 9.86 -3.49
C LYS A 39 8.21 9.07 -4.05
N ASP A 40 8.15 7.75 -3.97
CA ASP A 40 9.22 6.87 -4.46
C ASP A 40 9.43 7.02 -5.97
N ILE A 41 8.35 7.16 -6.74
CA ILE A 41 8.41 7.47 -8.19
C ILE A 41 9.15 8.80 -8.43
N ARG A 42 8.77 9.88 -7.72
CA ARG A 42 9.42 11.19 -7.90
C ARG A 42 10.91 11.13 -7.57
N THR A 43 11.27 10.49 -6.46
CA THR A 43 12.68 10.30 -6.07
C THR A 43 13.45 9.49 -7.12
N ALA A 44 12.86 8.42 -7.67
CA ALA A 44 13.53 7.64 -8.72
C ALA A 44 13.75 8.42 -10.01
N ILE A 45 12.86 9.36 -10.35
CA ILE A 45 13.04 10.27 -11.49
C ILE A 45 14.15 11.29 -11.20
N GLU A 46 14.16 11.90 -10.00
CA GLU A 46 15.18 12.86 -9.58
C GLU A 46 16.60 12.24 -9.53
N GLU A 47 16.69 10.94 -9.29
CA GLU A 47 17.93 10.17 -9.21
C GLU A 47 18.31 9.46 -10.53
N ASP A 48 17.64 9.75 -11.65
CA ASP A 48 17.84 9.11 -12.96
C ASP A 48 17.82 7.57 -12.93
N ARG A 49 17.00 6.99 -12.03
CA ARG A 49 16.91 5.54 -11.78
C ARG A 49 15.49 4.98 -11.87
N PHE A 50 14.63 5.63 -12.66
CA PHE A 50 13.23 5.25 -12.79
C PHE A 50 13.05 3.84 -13.39
N GLU A 51 13.76 3.47 -14.45
CA GLU A 51 13.65 2.15 -15.08
C GLU A 51 14.06 1.00 -14.14
N PRO A 52 15.21 1.06 -13.43
CA PRO A 52 15.52 0.11 -12.37
C PRO A 52 14.42 0.03 -11.30
N TYR A 53 13.94 1.18 -10.81
CA TYR A 53 12.87 1.23 -9.81
C TYR A 53 11.60 0.51 -10.27
N VAL A 54 11.18 0.72 -11.51
CA VAL A 54 10.00 0.04 -12.10
C VAL A 54 10.21 -1.48 -12.15
N LYS A 55 11.39 -1.95 -12.58
CA LYS A 55 11.70 -3.39 -12.62
C LYS A 55 11.63 -4.02 -11.24
N GLU A 56 12.25 -3.39 -10.25
CA GLU A 56 12.23 -3.84 -8.85
C GLU A 56 10.80 -3.84 -8.27
N PHE A 57 10.06 -2.76 -8.51
CA PHE A 57 8.68 -2.59 -8.04
C PHE A 57 7.76 -3.72 -8.51
N TYR A 58 7.86 -4.10 -9.79
CA TYR A 58 7.07 -5.20 -10.35
C TYR A 58 7.61 -6.59 -9.95
N ALA A 59 8.93 -6.75 -9.87
CA ALA A 59 9.54 -8.00 -9.39
C ALA A 59 9.08 -8.35 -7.97
N ALA A 60 9.07 -7.37 -7.05
CA ALA A 60 8.63 -7.55 -5.67
C ALA A 60 7.14 -7.96 -5.55
N ARG A 61 6.30 -7.64 -6.54
CA ARG A 61 4.85 -7.94 -6.52
C ARG A 61 4.49 -9.26 -7.19
N LYS A 62 5.35 -9.77 -8.09
CA LYS A 62 5.14 -11.09 -8.71
C LYS A 62 5.18 -12.23 -7.69
N GLY A 63 5.79 -12.05 -6.52
CA GLY A 63 5.79 -13.02 -5.42
C GLY A 63 4.57 -12.98 -4.49
N GLY A 64 3.52 -12.21 -4.81
CA GLY A 64 2.29 -12.11 -4.01
C GLY A 64 1.07 -12.83 -4.61
N VAL A 65 1.28 -13.63 -5.66
CA VAL A 65 0.26 -14.53 -6.23
C VAL A 65 0.50 -15.92 -5.65
N ASP A 66 0.06 -16.12 -4.41
CA ASP A 66 -0.25 -17.40 -3.78
C ASP A 66 -1.27 -17.14 -2.65
#